data_AF-A0A7V0IGM7-F1
#
_entry.id   AF-A0A7V0IGM7-F1
#
_cell.length_a   1.000
_cell.length_b   1.000
_cell.length_c   1.000
_cell.angle_alpha   90.00
_cell.angle_beta   90.00
_cell.angle_gamma   90.00
#
_symmetry.space_group_name_H-M   'P 1'
#
loop_
_entity.id
_entity.type
_entity.pdbx_description
1 polymer ?
#
loop_
_entity_poly.entity_id
_entity_poly.type
_entity_poly.pdbx_seq_one_letter_code
_entity_poly.pdbx_strand_id
1 'polypeptide(L)'
;MQGIRIEIRGIVQGVGFRPFVKRIADRTGVSGFVRNEGFGVVIVAQGETPALDEFLRLLESEKPPAARYDRMDIAQVPPDSSLAGFEIVSSRESAEIGAMPPDLAVCEDCLREMFDPADRRYLYPFINCTNCGPRFTIIRELPYDRPATTMAEF
;
A
#
# COMPACT_ATOMS: atom_id res chain seq x y z
N MET A 1 -0.98 -11.83 23.14
CA MET A 1 -0.70 -11.71 21.70
C MET A 1 -1.71 -12.50 20.86
N GLN A 2 -2.32 -11.83 19.88
CA GLN A 2 -3.27 -12.38 18.90
C GLN A 2 -2.76 -12.10 17.49
N GLY A 3 -3.24 -12.86 16.50
CA GLY A 3 -2.97 -12.64 15.07
C GLY A 3 -4.27 -12.40 14.30
N ILE A 4 -4.25 -11.45 13.39
CA ILE A 4 -5.36 -11.16 12.46
C ILE A 4 -4.85 -11.14 11.03
N ARG A 5 -5.67 -11.64 10.11
CA ARG A 5 -5.51 -11.52 8.67
C ARG A 5 -6.59 -10.57 8.17
N ILE A 6 -6.19 -9.55 7.43
CA ILE A 6 -7.06 -8.55 6.83
C ILE A 6 -6.91 -8.63 5.33
N GLU A 7 -8.03 -8.78 4.62
CA GLU A 7 -8.09 -8.73 3.17
C GLU A 7 -8.87 -7.51 2.73
N ILE A 8 -8.25 -6.63 1.96
CA ILE A 8 -8.87 -5.39 1.49
C ILE A 8 -8.99 -5.43 -0.02
N ARG A 9 -10.23 -5.29 -0.51
CA ARG A 9 -10.59 -5.18 -1.93
C ARG A 9 -10.96 -3.74 -2.26
N GLY A 10 -10.66 -3.34 -3.49
CA GLY A 10 -10.96 -2.02 -4.03
C GLY A 10 -9.72 -1.37 -4.63
N ILE A 11 -9.69 -0.03 -4.65
CA ILE A 11 -8.55 0.74 -5.15
C ILE A 11 -7.53 0.83 -4.02
N VAL A 12 -6.69 -0.18 -3.87
CA VAL A 12 -5.67 -0.27 -2.81
C VAL A 12 -4.28 -0.61 -3.32
N GLN A 13 -4.14 -0.74 -4.64
CA GLN A 13 -2.87 -0.99 -5.33
C GLN A 13 -2.45 0.23 -6.14
N GLY A 14 -1.14 0.48 -6.24
CA GLY A 14 -0.62 1.68 -6.91
C GLY A 14 -0.88 3.01 -6.18
N VAL A 15 -1.37 2.99 -4.93
CA VAL A 15 -1.74 4.20 -4.16
C VAL A 15 -0.87 4.42 -2.92
N GLY A 16 0.31 3.79 -2.85
CA GLY A 16 1.20 3.88 -1.68
C GLY A 16 0.69 3.12 -0.45
N PHE A 17 -0.20 2.15 -0.65
CA PHE A 17 -0.86 1.44 0.44
C PHE A 17 0.08 0.59 1.31
N ARG A 18 0.98 -0.19 0.69
CA ARG A 18 1.95 -1.02 1.44
C ARG A 18 2.86 -0.18 2.38
N PRO A 19 3.49 0.92 1.92
CA PRO A 19 4.19 1.84 2.82
C PRO A 19 3.29 2.46 3.90
N PHE A 20 2.04 2.79 3.59
CA PHE A 20 1.08 3.28 4.57
C PHE A 20 0.85 2.26 5.70
N VAL A 21 0.56 1.00 5.35
CA VAL A 21 0.34 -0.09 6.32
C VAL A 21 1.59 -0.30 7.19
N LYS A 22 2.78 -0.28 6.59
CA LYS A 22 4.05 -0.39 7.34
C LYS A 22 4.20 0.73 8.39
N ARG A 23 3.90 1.98 8.01
CA ARG A 23 3.99 3.13 8.95
C ARG A 23 3.02 3.02 10.11
N ILE A 24 1.79 2.57 9.89
CA ILE A 24 0.82 2.39 10.99
C ILE A 24 1.23 1.23 11.89
N ALA A 25 1.78 0.14 11.33
CA ALA A 25 2.30 -0.98 12.12
C ALA A 25 3.45 -0.54 13.04
N ASP A 26 4.39 0.26 12.51
CA ASP A 26 5.50 0.81 13.28
C ASP A 26 5.04 1.72 14.42
N ARG A 27 3.98 2.51 14.18
CA ARG A 27 3.39 3.42 15.20
C ARG A 27 2.67 2.67 16.32
N THR A 28 2.04 1.53 16.02
CA THR A 28 1.27 0.77 17.01
C THR A 28 2.06 -0.37 17.64
N GLY A 29 3.26 -0.66 17.14
CA GLY A 29 4.09 -1.78 17.62
C GLY A 29 3.57 -3.15 17.18
N VAL A 30 2.73 -3.20 16.15
CA VAL A 30 2.21 -4.46 15.58
C VAL A 30 3.26 -5.08 14.68
N SER A 31 3.43 -6.40 14.78
CA SER A 31 4.29 -7.18 13.88
C SER A 31 3.47 -7.90 12.81
N GLY A 32 4.11 -8.35 11.73
CA GLY A 32 3.43 -9.06 10.65
C GLY A 32 3.95 -8.70 9.26
N PHE A 33 3.06 -8.68 8.27
CA PHE A 33 3.42 -8.26 6.91
C PHE A 33 2.24 -7.67 6.12
N VAL A 34 2.58 -6.97 5.04
CA VAL A 34 1.63 -6.57 4.00
C VAL A 34 2.14 -6.99 2.62
N ARG A 35 1.23 -7.42 1.74
CA ARG A 35 1.53 -7.71 0.33
C ARG A 35 0.35 -7.43 -0.56
N ASN A 36 0.63 -7.16 -1.84
CA ASN A 36 -0.42 -7.15 -2.85
C ASN A 36 -0.77 -8.60 -3.24
N GLU A 37 -2.05 -8.83 -3.46
CA GLU A 37 -2.58 -9.97 -4.21
C GLU A 37 -3.34 -9.45 -5.43
N GLY A 38 -3.66 -10.30 -6.41
CA GLY A 38 -4.38 -9.86 -7.61
C GLY A 38 -5.68 -9.12 -7.28
N PHE A 39 -6.44 -9.57 -6.27
CA PHE A 39 -7.70 -8.95 -5.86
C PHE A 39 -7.56 -7.64 -5.06
N GLY A 40 -6.38 -7.34 -4.50
CA GLY A 40 -6.23 -6.25 -3.54
C GLY A 40 -5.00 -6.39 -2.65
N VAL A 41 -5.18 -6.21 -1.34
CA VAL A 41 -4.09 -6.25 -0.36
C VAL A 41 -4.41 -7.25 0.74
N VAL A 42 -3.38 -8.01 1.14
CA VAL A 42 -3.42 -8.89 2.30
C VAL A 42 -2.46 -8.35 3.36
N ILE A 43 -2.97 -8.24 4.58
CA ILE A 43 -2.23 -7.87 5.78
C ILE A 43 -2.33 -9.03 6.76
N VAL A 44 -1.20 -9.43 7.34
CA VAL A 44 -1.17 -10.22 8.57
C VAL A 44 -0.58 -9.32 9.64
N ALA A 45 -1.28 -9.19 10.76
CA ALA A 45 -0.91 -8.32 11.86
C ALA A 45 -1.05 -9.10 13.18
N GLN A 46 -0.08 -8.99 14.07
CA GLN A 46 -0.10 -9.62 15.38
C GLN A 46 0.45 -8.71 16.47
N GLY A 47 -0.18 -8.77 17.64
CA GLY A 47 0.12 -7.91 18.78
C GLY A 47 -0.82 -8.14 19.95
N GLU A 48 -0.73 -7.30 20.97
CA GLU A 48 -1.75 -7.25 22.03
C GLU A 48 -3.02 -6.56 21.52
N THR A 49 -4.17 -6.90 22.11
CA THR A 49 -5.49 -6.39 21.68
C THR A 49 -5.50 -4.87 21.50
N PRO A 50 -5.00 -4.05 22.45
CA PRO A 50 -5.04 -2.59 22.29
C PRO A 50 -4.23 -2.08 21.09
N ALA A 51 -3.12 -2.74 20.76
CA ALA A 51 -2.27 -2.37 19.63
C ALA A 51 -2.95 -2.72 18.29
N LEU A 52 -3.63 -3.87 18.23
CA LEU A 52 -4.39 -4.29 17.06
C LEU A 52 -5.64 -3.42 16.84
N ASP A 53 -6.34 -3.05 17.90
CA ASP A 53 -7.51 -2.16 17.84
C ASP A 53 -7.10 -0.78 17.29
N GLU A 54 -6.00 -0.21 17.80
CA GLU A 54 -5.47 1.06 17.30
C GLU A 54 -4.97 0.95 15.86
N PHE A 55 -4.32 -0.17 15.49
CA PHE A 55 -3.89 -0.43 14.11
C PHE A 55 -5.08 -0.45 13.15
N LEU A 56 -6.17 -1.14 13.49
CA LEU A 56 -7.39 -1.17 12.69
C LEU A 56 -8.05 0.20 12.58
N ARG A 57 -8.09 0.96 13.68
CA ARG A 57 -8.63 2.33 13.68
C ARG A 57 -7.84 3.25 12.72
N LEU A 58 -6.52 3.18 12.75
CA LEU A 58 -5.63 3.96 11.87
C LEU A 58 -5.73 3.50 10.41
N LEU A 59 -5.84 2.19 10.18
CA LEU A 59 -6.00 1.60 8.85
C LEU A 59 -7.24 2.13 8.12
N GLU A 60 -8.33 2.39 8.85
CA GLU A 60 -9.57 2.95 8.30
C GLU A 60 -9.51 4.49 8.18
N SER A 61 -9.03 5.17 9.22
CA SER A 61 -9.12 6.64 9.32
C SER A 61 -8.03 7.43 8.58
N GLU A 62 -6.85 6.85 8.38
CA GLU A 62 -5.69 7.55 7.79
C GLU A 62 -5.28 7.01 6.40
N LYS A 63 -6.16 6.22 5.76
CA LYS A 63 -5.87 5.62 4.45
C LYS A 63 -5.45 6.68 3.40
N PRO A 64 -4.58 6.32 2.43
CA PRO A 64 -4.15 7.26 1.38
C PRO A 64 -5.35 7.89 0.64
N PRO A 65 -5.27 9.15 0.19
CA PRO A 65 -6.40 9.84 -0.46
C PRO A 65 -6.95 9.12 -1.69
N ALA A 66 -6.07 8.48 -2.47
CA ALA A 66 -6.45 7.70 -3.65
C ALA A 66 -6.96 6.29 -3.31
N ALA A 67 -6.93 5.88 -2.03
CA ALA A 67 -7.34 4.54 -1.61
C ALA A 67 -8.85 4.45 -1.32
N ARG A 68 -9.49 3.44 -1.90
CA ARG A 68 -10.91 3.15 -1.70
C ARG A 68 -11.09 1.69 -1.32
N TYR A 69 -11.72 1.45 -0.17
CA TYR A 69 -12.10 0.12 0.27
C TYR A 69 -13.50 -0.15 -0.23
N ASP A 70 -13.64 -1.19 -1.05
CA ASP A 70 -14.93 -1.72 -1.45
C ASP A 70 -15.39 -2.81 -0.48
N ARG A 71 -14.42 -3.56 0.07
CA ARG A 71 -14.64 -4.58 1.09
C ARG A 71 -13.38 -4.76 1.93
N MET A 72 -13.58 -4.96 3.23
CA MET A 72 -12.52 -5.35 4.17
C MET A 72 -13.02 -6.54 4.98
N ASP A 73 -12.32 -7.66 4.87
CA ASP A 73 -12.60 -8.88 5.64
C ASP A 73 -11.50 -9.09 6.67
N ILE A 74 -11.87 -9.40 7.91
CA ILE A 74 -10.93 -9.63 9.02
C ILE A 74 -11.19 -11.02 9.59
N ALA A 75 -10.15 -11.83 9.68
CA ALA A 75 -10.17 -13.16 10.27
C ALA A 75 -9.08 -13.30 11.32
N GLN A 76 -9.38 -14.03 12.41
CA GLN A 76 -8.37 -14.41 13.39
C GLN A 76 -7.44 -15.49 12.81
N VAL A 77 -6.16 -15.38 13.10
CA VAL A 77 -5.13 -16.37 12.72
C VAL A 77 -4.20 -16.65 13.89
N PRO A 78 -3.60 -17.85 13.97
CA PRO A 78 -2.58 -18.13 14.99
C PRO A 78 -1.42 -17.14 14.88
N PRO A 79 -0.90 -16.60 16.00
CA PRO A 79 0.30 -15.77 15.98
C PRO A 79 1.51 -16.61 15.52
N ASP A 80 2.39 -15.96 14.77
CA ASP A 80 3.61 -16.54 14.21
C ASP A 80 4.84 -15.87 14.84
N SER A 81 5.58 -16.63 15.65
CA SER A 81 6.76 -16.14 16.35
C SER A 81 7.94 -15.77 15.43
N SER A 82 7.90 -16.17 14.16
CA SER A 82 8.93 -15.80 13.18
C SER A 82 8.79 -14.37 12.65
N LEU A 83 7.64 -13.74 12.82
CA LEU A 83 7.37 -12.38 12.36
C LEU A 83 7.84 -11.35 13.41
N ALA A 84 9.16 -11.17 13.48
CA ALA A 84 9.79 -10.13 14.30
C ALA A 84 9.73 -8.77 13.57
N GLY A 85 8.78 -7.93 13.95
CA GLY A 85 8.52 -6.64 13.29
C GLY A 85 7.51 -6.77 12.15
N PHE A 86 7.35 -5.69 11.37
CA PHE A 86 6.36 -5.63 10.28
C PHE A 86 7.06 -5.43 8.95
N GLU A 87 6.79 -6.25 7.94
CA GLU A 87 7.51 -6.22 6.66
C GLU A 87 6.61 -6.02 5.45
N ILE A 88 7.15 -5.37 4.40
CA ILE A 88 6.51 -5.37 3.08
C ILE A 88 7.10 -6.55 2.30
N VAL A 89 6.30 -7.59 2.08
CA VAL A 89 6.76 -8.80 1.40
C VAL A 89 6.34 -8.83 -0.06
N SER A 90 6.93 -9.74 -0.83
CA SER A 90 6.66 -9.90 -2.25
C SER A 90 5.18 -10.14 -2.53
N SER A 91 4.68 -9.52 -3.60
CA SER A 91 3.32 -9.74 -4.07
C SER A 91 3.11 -11.17 -4.53
N ARG A 92 1.85 -11.61 -4.55
CA ARG A 92 1.47 -12.96 -4.97
C ARG A 92 0.34 -12.90 -5.98
N GLU A 93 0.45 -13.71 -7.03
CA GLU A 93 -0.61 -13.87 -8.01
C GLU A 93 -1.88 -14.47 -7.38
N SER A 94 -3.03 -14.07 -7.90
CA SER A 94 -4.33 -14.67 -7.59
C SER A 94 -5.19 -14.70 -8.85
N ALA A 95 -6.14 -15.63 -8.93
CA ALA A 95 -7.07 -15.72 -10.06
C ALA A 95 -8.05 -14.54 -10.14
N GLU A 96 -8.37 -13.92 -8.99
CA GLU A 96 -9.19 -12.72 -8.90
C GLU A 96 -8.34 -11.47 -9.16
N ILE A 97 -8.90 -10.51 -9.92
CA ILE A 97 -8.25 -9.26 -10.32
C ILE A 97 -9.02 -8.10 -9.68
N GLY A 98 -8.31 -7.24 -8.96
CA GLY A 98 -8.85 -6.09 -8.24
C GLY A 98 -8.99 -4.83 -9.08
N ALA A 99 -9.53 -3.77 -8.46
CA ALA A 99 -9.70 -2.48 -9.09
C ALA A 99 -8.38 -1.69 -9.14
N MET A 100 -8.18 -0.96 -10.24
CA MET A 100 -7.02 -0.08 -10.40
C MET A 100 -7.38 1.40 -10.33
N PRO A 101 -6.51 2.23 -9.73
CA PRO A 101 -6.71 3.67 -9.72
C PRO A 101 -6.61 4.22 -11.16
N PRO A 102 -7.40 5.25 -11.50
CA PRO A 102 -7.17 6.01 -12.72
C PRO A 102 -5.82 6.73 -12.65
N ASP A 103 -5.37 7.28 -13.78
CA ASP A 103 -4.25 8.21 -13.78
C ASP A 103 -4.61 9.48 -13.00
N LEU A 104 -3.63 10.04 -12.29
CA LEU A 104 -3.82 11.20 -11.44
C LEU A 104 -2.92 12.35 -11.86
N ALA A 105 -3.46 13.57 -11.85
CA ALA A 105 -2.67 14.78 -12.04
C ALA A 105 -1.59 14.92 -10.95
N VAL A 106 -0.51 15.63 -11.26
CA VAL A 106 0.60 15.88 -10.32
C VAL A 106 0.08 16.58 -9.06
N CYS A 107 0.45 16.09 -7.88
CA CYS A 107 0.03 16.69 -6.61
C CYS A 107 0.86 17.93 -6.26
N GLU A 108 0.37 18.73 -5.31
CA GLU A 108 1.06 19.94 -4.84
C GLU A 108 2.46 19.69 -4.30
N ASP A 109 2.70 18.55 -3.64
CA ASP A 109 4.03 18.20 -3.13
C ASP A 109 5.02 17.96 -4.26
N CYS A 110 4.62 17.21 -5.29
CA CYS A 110 5.45 17.02 -6.48
C CYS A 110 5.64 18.31 -7.27
N LEU A 111 4.63 19.19 -7.35
CA LEU A 111 4.81 20.51 -7.96
C LEU A 111 5.81 21.36 -7.18
N ARG A 112 5.78 21.31 -5.85
CA ARG A 112 6.75 22.00 -4.99
C ARG A 112 8.17 21.50 -5.25
N GLU A 113 8.38 20.17 -5.27
CA GLU A 113 9.68 19.57 -5.60
C GLU A 113 10.13 19.91 -7.03
N MET A 114 9.22 19.85 -8.02
CA MET A 114 9.54 20.14 -9.42
C MET A 114 10.04 21.58 -9.62
N PHE A 115 9.50 22.53 -8.87
CA PHE A 115 9.82 23.95 -9.01
C PHE A 115 10.82 24.48 -7.98
N ASP A 116 11.39 23.63 -7.12
CA ASP A 116 12.45 23.99 -6.17
C ASP A 116 13.85 23.78 -6.80
N PRO A 117 14.65 24.83 -7.06
CA PRO A 117 16.00 24.71 -7.61
C PRO A 117 16.99 23.92 -6.73
N ALA A 118 16.68 23.74 -5.45
CA ALA A 118 17.50 22.95 -4.52
C ALA A 118 17.13 21.46 -4.51
N ASP A 119 15.97 21.07 -5.05
CA ASP A 119 15.56 19.68 -5.11
C ASP A 119 16.26 18.95 -6.27
N ARG A 120 16.67 17.70 -6.04
CA ARG A 120 17.27 16.85 -7.07
C ARG A 120 16.34 16.59 -8.26
N ARG A 121 15.03 16.81 -8.09
CA ARG A 121 13.98 16.67 -9.11
C ARG A 121 13.56 18.00 -9.73
N TYR A 122 14.35 19.06 -9.55
CA TYR A 122 14.12 20.35 -10.21
C TYR A 122 13.94 20.17 -11.72
N LEU A 123 12.79 20.64 -12.25
CA LEU A 123 12.37 20.53 -13.65
C LEU A 123 12.33 19.09 -14.20
N TYR A 124 12.22 18.06 -13.34
CA TYR A 124 12.16 16.66 -13.78
C TYR A 124 10.78 16.31 -14.38
N PRO A 125 10.66 16.04 -15.70
CA PRO A 125 9.35 15.95 -16.36
C PRO A 125 8.50 14.73 -15.97
N PHE A 126 9.12 13.68 -15.45
CA PHE A 126 8.44 12.44 -15.06
C PHE A 126 8.22 12.32 -13.55
N ILE A 127 8.29 13.44 -12.81
CA ILE A 127 8.06 13.43 -11.38
C ILE A 127 6.66 12.90 -11.04
N ASN A 128 6.62 11.97 -10.11
CA ASN A 128 5.40 11.51 -9.47
C ASN A 128 5.73 10.97 -8.08
N CYS A 129 4.70 10.85 -7.24
CA CYS A 129 4.77 10.17 -5.97
C CYS A 129 3.67 9.10 -5.91
N THR A 130 3.50 8.46 -4.75
CA THR A 130 2.44 7.46 -4.57
C THR A 130 1.02 8.02 -4.71
N ASN A 131 0.87 9.34 -4.57
CA ASN A 131 -0.43 10.03 -4.60
C ASN A 131 -0.77 10.64 -5.97
N CYS A 132 0.14 10.60 -6.96
CA CYS A 132 -0.09 11.22 -8.27
C CYS A 132 0.62 10.50 -9.43
N GLY A 133 0.36 10.92 -10.66
CA GLY A 133 1.02 10.42 -11.86
C GLY A 133 0.27 9.27 -12.54
N PRO A 134 0.88 8.67 -13.59
CA PRO A 134 0.24 7.61 -14.36
C PRO A 134 0.07 6.34 -13.52
N ARG A 135 -1.04 5.66 -13.74
CA ARG A 135 -1.43 4.40 -13.12
C ARG A 135 -1.96 3.47 -14.20
N PHE A 136 -3.25 3.55 -14.47
CA PHE A 136 -3.93 2.67 -15.42
C PHE A 136 -3.20 2.60 -16.77
N THR A 137 -2.72 3.74 -17.26
CA THR A 137 -2.00 3.82 -18.55
C THR A 137 -0.66 3.07 -18.61
N ILE A 138 -0.04 2.77 -17.47
CA ILE A 138 1.30 2.16 -17.41
C ILE A 138 1.31 0.76 -16.81
N ILE A 139 0.18 0.27 -16.29
CA ILE A 139 0.09 -1.05 -15.67
C ILE A 139 -0.12 -2.11 -16.76
N ARG A 140 0.67 -3.20 -16.69
CA ARG A 140 0.56 -4.34 -17.60
C ARG A 140 -0.28 -5.46 -16.99
N GLU A 141 -0.09 -5.72 -15.70
CA GLU A 141 -0.76 -6.81 -14.98
C GLU A 141 -0.88 -6.53 -13.48
N LEU A 142 -1.64 -7.38 -12.79
CA LEU A 142 -1.73 -7.42 -11.33
C LEU A 142 -1.10 -8.71 -10.80
N PRO A 143 -0.50 -8.68 -9.58
CA PRO A 143 -0.47 -7.58 -8.61
C PRO A 143 0.42 -6.39 -9.04
N TYR A 144 0.07 -5.19 -8.57
CA TYR A 144 0.84 -3.98 -8.87
C TYR A 144 2.23 -4.07 -8.25
N ASP A 145 3.24 -4.12 -9.10
CA ASP A 145 4.65 -3.90 -8.78
C ASP A 145 5.37 -3.34 -10.00
N ARG A 146 6.55 -2.74 -9.79
CA ARG A 146 7.32 -2.11 -10.88
C ARG A 146 7.54 -3.03 -12.09
N PRO A 147 7.91 -4.32 -11.94
CA PRO A 147 8.07 -5.24 -13.07
C PRO A 147 6.79 -5.46 -13.88
N ALA A 148 5.62 -5.29 -13.26
CA ALA A 148 4.29 -5.40 -13.87
C ALA A 148 3.80 -4.08 -14.50
N THR A 149 4.71 -3.14 -14.79
CA THR A 149 4.40 -1.86 -15.42
C THR A 149 5.31 -1.58 -16.60
N THR A 150 5.00 -0.55 -17.40
CA THR A 150 5.92 -0.04 -18.43
C THR A 150 7.19 0.57 -17.83
N MET A 151 7.26 0.79 -16.51
CA MET A 151 8.45 1.25 -15.79
C MET A 151 9.43 0.11 -15.45
N ALA A 152 9.15 -1.13 -15.85
CA ALA A 152 9.99 -2.29 -15.56
C ALA A 152 11.44 -2.18 -16.10
N GLU A 153 11.65 -1.41 -17.17
CA GLU A 153 12.94 -1.28 -17.85
C GLU A 153 13.82 -0.12 -17.32
N PHE A 154 13.32 0.63 -16.33
CA PHE A 154 13.99 1.80 -15.75
C PHE A 154 14.31 1.58 -14.27
#